data_AF-A0AAD5B2G3-F1
#
_entry.id   AF-A0AAD5B2G3-F1
#
_cell.length_a   1.000
_cell.length_b   1.000
_cell.length_c   1.000
_cell.angle_alpha   90.00
_cell.angle_beta   90.00
_cell.angle_gamma   90.00
#
_symmetry.space_group_name_H-M   'P 1'
#
loop_
_entity.id
_entity.type
_entity.pdbx_description
1 polymer ?
#
loop_
_entity_poly.entity_id
_entity_poly.type
_entity_poly.pdbx_seq_one_letter_code
_entity_poly.pdbx_strand_id
1 'polypeptide(L)'
;MTPLPGAELVRTPLQLYRYLLRCCKLLPSAAVQTHYRHTVRQSYNSHADEDDPDRIRAIIQRAISDSDWILNKYIKKTGSPGRDATTQNNSDRN
;
A
#
# COMPACT_ATOMS: atom_id res chain seq x y z
N MET A 1 0.41 -2.57 16.15
CA MET A 1 0.84 -2.74 14.74
C MET A 1 2.09 -1.92 14.58
N THR A 2 3.17 -2.50 14.09
CA THR A 2 4.45 -1.81 13.97
C THR A 2 4.64 -1.40 12.51
N PRO A 3 4.76 -0.10 12.21
CA PRO A 3 5.07 0.34 10.87
C PRO A 3 6.45 -0.19 10.42
N LEU A 4 6.73 -0.16 9.13
CA LEU A 4 8.08 -0.50 8.66
C LEU A 4 9.13 0.42 9.30
N PRO A 5 10.35 -0.09 9.56
CA PRO A 5 11.45 0.72 10.08
C PRO A 5 11.63 2.01 9.26
N GLY A 6 11.64 3.16 9.94
CA GLY A 6 11.77 4.47 9.32
C GLY A 6 10.46 5.20 8.99
N ALA A 7 9.29 4.60 9.23
CA ALA A 7 8.02 5.35 9.15
C ALA A 7 7.96 6.51 10.16
N GLU A 8 8.57 6.34 11.34
CA GLU A 8 8.67 7.39 12.36
C GLU A 8 9.48 8.62 11.92
N LEU A 9 10.29 8.48 10.87
CA LEU A 9 11.10 9.56 10.31
C LEU A 9 10.35 10.33 9.20
N VAL A 10 9.19 9.84 8.77
CA VAL A 10 8.39 10.46 7.71
C VAL A 10 7.63 11.64 8.29
N ARG A 11 8.12 12.85 8.03
CA ARG A 11 7.54 14.12 8.49
C ARG A 11 7.19 15.07 7.35
N THR A 12 7.66 14.79 6.13
CA THR A 12 7.41 15.62 4.95
C THR A 12 6.74 14.85 3.82
N PRO A 13 5.99 15.52 2.91
CA PRO A 13 5.36 14.88 1.76
C PRO A 13 6.37 14.11 0.88
N LEU A 14 7.57 14.66 0.67
CA LEU A 14 8.62 14.00 -0.12
C LEU A 14 9.13 12.71 0.54
N GLN A 15 9.29 12.72 1.87
CA GLN A 15 9.66 11.51 2.62
C GLN A 15 8.55 10.46 2.50
N LEU A 16 7.29 10.87 2.63
CA LEU A 16 6.13 9.98 2.50
C LEU A 16 6.12 9.32 1.12
N TYR A 17 6.29 10.10 0.05
CA TYR A 17 6.31 9.57 -1.31
C TYR A 17 7.37 8.48 -1.49
N ARG A 18 8.59 8.72 -1.01
CA ARG A 18 9.70 7.74 -1.08
C ARG A 18 9.42 6.51 -0.23
N TYR A 19 8.85 6.68 0.96
CA TYR A 19 8.46 5.61 1.85
C TYR A 19 7.40 4.70 1.19
N LEU A 20 6.34 5.27 0.63
CA LEU A 20 5.27 4.54 -0.04
C LEU A 20 5.77 3.77 -1.27
N LEU A 21 6.68 4.35 -2.06
CA LEU A 21 7.29 3.63 -3.18
C LEU A 21 8.16 2.45 -2.73
N ARG A 22 8.82 2.55 -1.57
CA ARG A 22 9.54 1.42 -0.97
C ARG A 22 8.57 0.33 -0.53
N CYS A 23 7.46 0.70 0.12
CA CYS A 23 6.39 -0.25 0.49
C CYS A 23 5.86 -0.99 -0.74
N CYS A 24 5.61 -0.28 -1.85
CA CYS A 24 5.14 -0.91 -3.09
C CYS A 24 6.09 -2.00 -3.58
N LYS A 25 7.42 -1.87 -3.40
CA LYS A 25 8.40 -2.90 -3.84
C LYS A 25 8.34 -4.19 -3.01
N LEU A 26 7.79 -4.13 -1.80
CA LEU A 26 7.63 -5.29 -0.92
C LEU A 26 6.38 -6.12 -1.24
N LEU A 27 5.51 -5.62 -2.12
CA LEU A 27 4.30 -6.33 -2.49
C LEU A 27 4.62 -7.52 -3.41
N PRO A 28 3.86 -8.63 -3.28
CA PRO A 28 4.30 -9.94 -3.76
C PRO A 28 4.21 -10.14 -5.28
N SER A 29 3.43 -9.34 -6.02
CA SER A 29 3.26 -9.50 -7.46
C SER A 29 3.38 -8.20 -8.22
N ALA A 30 3.96 -8.24 -9.42
CA ALA A 30 4.18 -7.06 -10.26
C ALA A 30 2.89 -6.29 -10.57
N ALA A 31 1.77 -7.00 -10.76
CA ALA A 31 0.46 -6.37 -10.98
C ALA A 31 0.02 -5.53 -9.76
N VAL A 32 0.15 -6.09 -8.55
CA VAL A 32 -0.18 -5.38 -7.30
C VAL A 32 0.79 -4.23 -7.06
N GLN A 33 2.09 -4.42 -7.30
CA GLN A 33 3.08 -3.34 -7.21
C GLN A 33 2.72 -2.18 -8.15
N THR A 34 2.39 -2.46 -9.40
CA THR A 34 2.02 -1.45 -10.41
C THR A 34 0.77 -0.68 -9.99
N HIS A 35 -0.30 -1.39 -9.59
CA HIS A 35 -1.53 -0.76 -9.11
C HIS A 35 -1.24 0.26 -8.00
N TYR A 36 -0.57 -0.16 -6.93
CA TYR A 36 -0.30 0.73 -5.80
C TYR A 36 0.70 1.85 -6.14
N ARG A 37 1.68 1.61 -7.02
CA ARG A 37 2.54 2.71 -7.53
C ARG A 37 1.72 3.79 -8.22
N HIS A 38 0.75 3.42 -9.05
CA HIS A 38 -0.14 4.39 -9.70
C HIS A 38 -1.01 5.12 -8.68
N THR A 39 -1.61 4.41 -7.73
CA THR A 39 -2.41 5.01 -6.65
C THR A 39 -1.60 6.02 -5.84
N VAL A 40 -0.35 5.69 -5.46
CA VAL A 40 0.54 6.61 -4.73
C VAL A 40 0.83 7.87 -5.53
N ARG A 41 1.12 7.74 -6.83
CA ARG A 41 1.38 8.91 -7.71
C ARG A 41 0.14 9.79 -7.84
N GLN A 42 -1.02 9.18 -8.06
CA GLN A 42 -2.28 9.90 -8.20
C GLN A 42 -2.64 10.65 -6.92
N SER A 43 -2.58 9.98 -5.77
CA SER A 43 -2.88 10.58 -4.46
C SER A 43 -1.87 11.68 -4.10
N TYR A 44 -0.59 11.50 -4.42
CA TYR A 44 0.40 12.55 -4.18
C TYR A 44 0.07 13.82 -4.97
N ASN A 45 -0.26 13.68 -6.26
CA ASN A 45 -0.61 14.81 -7.11
C ASN A 45 -1.94 15.47 -6.71
N SER A 46 -2.92 14.72 -6.18
CA SER A 46 -4.19 15.30 -5.73
C SER A 46 -4.06 16.18 -4.48
N HIS A 47 -2.93 16.13 -3.78
CA HIS A 47 -2.63 16.95 -2.60
C HIS A 47 -1.51 17.97 -2.86
N ALA A 48 -1.17 18.25 -4.14
CA ALA A 48 -0.07 19.15 -4.48
C ALA A 48 -0.28 20.59 -3.99
N ASP A 49 -1.54 21.03 -3.93
CA ASP A 49 -1.93 22.38 -3.50
C ASP A 49 -2.29 22.47 -2.00
N GLU A 50 -2.13 21.38 -1.23
CA GLU A 50 -2.36 21.39 0.22
C GLU A 50 -1.14 21.99 0.93
N ASP A 51 -1.34 23.13 1.59
CA ASP A 51 -0.31 23.88 2.32
C ASP A 51 -0.56 23.93 3.83
N ASP A 52 -1.73 23.48 4.31
CA ASP A 52 -2.03 23.44 5.75
C ASP A 52 -1.17 22.36 6.45
N PRO A 53 -0.29 22.76 7.39
CA PRO A 53 0.59 21.83 8.08
C PRO A 53 -0.15 20.79 8.93
N ASP A 54 -1.35 21.06 9.43
CA ASP A 54 -2.14 20.07 10.17
C ASP A 54 -2.71 19.01 9.23
N ARG A 55 -3.23 19.43 8.08
CA ARG A 55 -3.75 18.53 7.03
C ARG A 55 -2.65 17.67 6.44
N ILE A 56 -1.50 18.24 6.12
CA ILE A 56 -0.33 17.49 5.63
C ILE A 56 0.07 16.39 6.62
N ARG A 57 0.15 16.73 7.92
CA ARG A 57 0.47 15.75 8.98
C ARG A 57 -0.57 14.63 9.05
N ALA A 58 -1.86 14.96 8.97
CA ALA A 58 -2.93 13.96 8.99
C ALA A 58 -2.86 13.02 7.78
N ILE A 59 -2.61 13.56 6.57
CA ILE A 59 -2.43 12.77 5.34
C ILE A 59 -1.24 11.82 5.49
N ILE A 60 -0.11 12.31 6.01
CA ILE A 60 1.09 11.48 6.24
C ILE A 60 0.77 10.31 7.17
N GLN A 61 0.20 10.58 8.35
CA GLN A 61 -0.10 9.52 9.32
C GLN A 61 -1.11 8.50 8.78
N ARG A 62 -2.12 8.98 8.05
CA ARG A 62 -3.12 8.11 7.44
C ARG A 62 -2.50 7.21 6.38
N ALA A 63 -1.70 7.78 5.47
CA ALA A 63 -1.06 7.03 4.40
C ALA A 63 -0.07 5.98 4.93
N ILE A 64 0.67 6.28 6.00
CA ILE A 64 1.53 5.29 6.69
C ILE A 64 0.67 4.13 7.21
N SER A 65 -0.40 4.44 7.96
CA SER A 65 -1.29 3.42 8.53
C SER A 65 -1.94 2.54 7.46
N ASP A 66 -2.40 3.15 6.36
CA ASP A 66 -2.98 2.43 5.22
C ASP A 66 -1.94 1.52 4.54
N SER A 67 -0.70 2.00 4.36
CA SER A 67 0.37 1.20 3.77
C SER A 67 0.74 -0.01 4.63
N ASP A 68 0.77 0.14 5.96
CA ASP A 68 1.04 -0.97 6.88
C ASP A 68 -0.05 -2.03 6.82
N TRP A 69 -1.32 -1.61 6.74
CA TRP A 69 -2.43 -2.53 6.58
C TRP A 69 -2.34 -3.31 5.27
N ILE A 70 -2.02 -2.64 4.15
CA ILE A 70 -1.84 -3.26 2.84
C ILE A 70 -0.69 -4.27 2.88
N LEU A 71 0.48 -3.89 3.39
CA LEU A 71 1.65 -4.76 3.47
C LEU A 71 1.34 -6.00 4.29
N ASN A 72 0.71 -5.85 5.46
CA ASN A 72 0.28 -6.98 6.27
C ASN A 72 -0.71 -7.88 5.52
N LYS A 73 -1.67 -7.31 4.79
CA LYS A 73 -2.66 -8.08 4.01
C LYS A 73 -2.03 -8.94 2.92
N TYR A 74 -1.01 -8.43 2.22
CA TYR A 74 -0.41 -9.14 1.08
C TYR A 74 0.81 -9.99 1.47
N ILE A 75 1.66 -9.53 2.40
CA ILE A 75 2.86 -10.27 2.83
C ILE A 75 2.49 -11.45 3.74
N LYS A 76 1.52 -11.30 4.66
CA LYS A 76 1.06 -12.44 5.47
C LYS A 76 0.43 -13.54 4.61
N LYS A 77 -0.17 -13.18 3.48
CA LYS A 77 -0.75 -14.17 2.54
C LYS A 77 0.31 -14.94 1.76
N THR A 78 1.52 -14.42 1.58
CA THR A 78 2.61 -15.14 0.90
C THR A 78 3.42 -16.06 1.81
N GLY A 79 3.24 -15.97 3.13
CA GLY A 79 3.92 -16.82 4.12
C GLY A 79 3.19 -18.11 4.50
N SER A 80 2.03 -18.41 3.89
CA SER A 80 1.30 -19.67 4.10
C SER A 80 0.93 -20.29 2.76
N PRO A 81 1.53 -21.43 2.37
CA PRO A 81 1.00 -22.21 1.27
C PRO A 81 -0.30 -22.83 1.75
N GLY A 82 -1.43 -22.45 1.14
CA GLY A 82 -2.71 -23.07 1.41
C GLY A 82 -3.82 -22.07 1.64
N ARG A 83 -4.47 -21.69 0.53
CA ARG A 83 -5.93 -21.72 0.40
C ARG A 83 -6.28 -21.48 -1.07
N ASP A 84 -6.48 -22.61 -1.70
CA ASP A 84 -6.99 -22.85 -3.04
C ASP A 84 -8.16 -21.91 -3.37
N ALA A 85 -8.00 -21.11 -4.42
CA ALA A 85 -9.14 -20.62 -5.18
C ALA A 85 -9.38 -21.64 -6.29
N THR A 86 -10.08 -22.72 -5.95
CA THR A 86 -10.67 -23.63 -6.92
C THR A 86 -11.53 -22.80 -7.88
N THR A 87 -11.06 -22.77 -9.12
CA THR A 87 -11.80 -22.39 -10.32
C THR A 87 -13.26 -22.85 -10.23
N GLN A 88 -14.19 -21.92 -10.14
CA GLN A 88 -15.58 -22.19 -10.51
C GLN A 88 -15.63 -22.39 -12.02
N ASN A 89 -15.42 -23.63 -12.46
CA ASN A 89 -15.81 -24.11 -13.77
C ASN A 89 -16.96 -25.09 -13.56
N ASN A 90 -18.19 -24.57 -13.54
CA ASN A 90 -19.38 -25.39 -13.73
C ASN A 90 -19.80 -25.25 -15.19
N SER A 91 -19.17 -26.05 -16.04
CA SER A 91 -19.68 -26.46 -17.33
C SER A 91 -20.25 -27.88 -17.17
N ASP A 92 -21.54 -28.01 -17.46
CA ASP A 92 -22.22 -29.19 -18.01
C ASP A 92 -22.09 -30.54 -17.29
N ARG A 93 -23.23 -31.01 -16.73
CA ARG A 93 -23.80 -32.38 -16.84
C ARG A 93 -24.96 -32.57 -15.85
N ASN A 94 -26.19 -32.43 -16.32
CA ASN A 94 -27.14 -33.54 -16.55
C ASN A 94 -28.53 -32.98 -16.83
#